data_AF-A0A6C0AG12-F1
#
_entry.id   AF-A0A6C0AG12-F1
#
_cell.length_a   1.000
_cell.length_b   1.000
_cell.length_c   1.000
_cell.angle_alpha   90.00
_cell.angle_beta   90.00
_cell.angle_gamma   90.00
#
_symmetry.space_group_name_H-M   'P 1'
#
loop_
_entity.id
_entity.type
_entity.pdbx_description
1 polymer ?
#
loop_
_entity_poly.entity_id
_entity_poly.type
_entity_poly.pdbx_seq_one_letter_code
_entity_poly.pdbx_strand_id
1 'polypeptide(L)'
;MAQNFSLDFIRNFNDNPVSDFVINTEKEIIDISTEIPPPLKIPRPSLLKITYTNDLDIFNIHNEICKMFSSELWDTNLMLKDIEIINKKIKNDDLKIIEIKDLTEKKRKLEEKVSELKSGEKWYEYIYYAKSLLEQYNILSKNDKNISKITFKKSSQKKEIILNTDTQLKLQIISDYIEFSKNYIDIDCIWEGKNESMCENCGNDFRNIFVNPVTNLPTCSCGASFDNIDREQQFEKPGQMSGVPKIYNSKANFEKTFHRYQGIVDSIPDKLFSQLDDFFIENNFSKGEEIRNLPLDSKGKKKGTSIKLLQYALSQTNNSEYYYMINAITYTYWGWKRPEIEHLKDYIMDRYEETQKVYETYKTRKSCLNVYLHLYQLLRDADYPCELEDFKILTTDKSIEYHTEQFKIISEKTGMKLSELY
;
A
#
# COMPACT_ATOMS: atom_id res chain seq x y z
N MET A 1 -34.75 11.43 -15.97
CA MET A 1 -35.21 12.41 -14.95
C MET A 1 -34.05 12.64 -14.00
N ALA A 2 -33.28 13.70 -14.23
CA ALA A 2 -32.16 14.09 -13.37
C ALA A 2 -32.71 15.03 -12.29
N GLN A 3 -32.53 14.65 -11.01
CA GLN A 3 -32.87 15.53 -9.89
C GLN A 3 -31.79 16.61 -9.78
N ASN A 4 -32.19 17.86 -10.00
CA ASN A 4 -31.37 19.04 -9.73
C ASN A 4 -31.20 19.17 -8.21
N PHE A 5 -29.97 18.98 -7.71
CA PHE A 5 -29.62 19.41 -6.36
C PHE A 5 -29.53 20.95 -6.35
N SER A 6 -30.37 21.57 -5.52
CA SER A 6 -30.40 23.02 -5.34
C SER A 6 -29.10 23.53 -4.69
N LEU A 7 -28.60 24.66 -5.21
CA LEU A 7 -27.44 25.42 -4.71
C LEU A 7 -27.69 26.13 -3.36
N ASP A 8 -28.85 25.95 -2.73
CA ASP A 8 -29.22 26.65 -1.50
C ASP A 8 -28.47 26.18 -0.24
N PHE A 9 -27.73 25.07 -0.29
CA PHE A 9 -27.00 24.55 0.87
C PHE A 9 -25.73 25.34 1.23
N ILE A 10 -25.24 26.24 0.37
CA ILE A 10 -23.93 26.92 0.55
C ILE A 10 -24.05 28.23 1.36
N ARG A 11 -25.26 28.76 1.62
CA ARG A 11 -25.41 30.09 2.22
C ARG A 11 -25.34 30.18 3.75
N ASN A 12 -25.31 29.07 4.49
CA ASN A 12 -25.46 29.11 5.96
C ASN A 12 -24.21 28.76 6.81
N PHE A 13 -23.00 28.70 6.24
CA PHE A 13 -21.81 28.28 7.00
C PHE A 13 -20.84 29.40 7.42
N ASN A 14 -21.18 30.68 7.25
CA ASN A 14 -20.20 31.76 7.43
C ASN A 14 -20.23 32.55 8.74
N ASP A 15 -21.11 32.30 9.70
CA ASP A 15 -21.20 33.15 10.91
C ASP A 15 -21.39 32.38 12.24
N ASN A 16 -20.71 31.24 12.43
CA ASN A 16 -20.57 30.65 13.76
C ASN A 16 -19.17 30.93 14.33
N PRO A 17 -19.06 31.58 15.51
CA PRO A 17 -17.78 31.74 16.18
C PRO A 17 -17.22 30.36 16.53
N VAL A 18 -15.93 30.18 16.25
CA VAL A 18 -15.15 28.99 16.58
C VAL A 18 -15.31 28.70 18.08
N SER A 19 -16.10 27.69 18.45
CA SER A 19 -16.07 27.18 19.80
C SER A 19 -14.81 26.35 19.96
N ASP A 20 -13.95 26.75 20.89
CA ASP A 20 -12.75 26.00 21.25
C ASP A 20 -13.13 24.55 21.57
N PHE A 21 -12.57 23.62 20.79
CA PHE A 21 -12.64 22.19 21.06
C PHE A 21 -11.79 21.94 22.32
N VAL A 22 -12.40 22.01 23.49
CA VAL A 22 -11.75 21.67 24.76
C VAL A 22 -11.69 20.15 24.84
N ILE A 23 -10.51 19.57 24.60
CA ILE A 23 -10.24 18.15 24.85
C ILE A 23 -10.22 17.95 26.37
N ASN A 24 -11.29 17.39 26.90
CA ASN A 24 -11.40 17.02 28.31
C ASN A 24 -10.53 15.78 28.56
N THR A 25 -9.57 15.87 29.48
CA THR A 25 -8.51 14.86 29.66
C THR A 25 -8.87 13.70 30.59
N GLU A 26 -10.16 13.46 30.85
CA GLU A 26 -10.60 12.22 31.49
C GLU A 26 -10.78 11.14 30.43
N LYS A 27 -10.37 9.90 30.72
CA LYS A 27 -10.38 8.74 29.82
C LYS A 27 -11.81 8.37 29.37
N GLU A 28 -12.42 9.20 28.55
CA GLU A 28 -13.66 8.87 27.85
C GLU A 28 -13.35 7.84 26.76
N ILE A 29 -14.34 6.98 26.54
CA ILE A 29 -14.36 6.03 25.44
C ILE A 29 -14.12 6.86 24.18
N ILE A 30 -12.99 6.63 23.49
CA ILE A 30 -12.71 7.31 22.24
C ILE A 30 -13.82 6.90 21.28
N ASP A 31 -14.71 7.84 21.00
CA ASP A 31 -15.78 7.67 20.03
C ASP A 31 -15.14 7.65 18.65
N ILE A 32 -14.98 6.45 18.10
CA ILE A 32 -14.55 6.26 16.72
C ILE A 32 -15.75 6.59 15.84
N SER A 33 -16.02 7.89 15.72
CA SER A 33 -17.14 8.39 14.95
C SER A 33 -17.01 7.91 13.50
N THR A 34 -18.08 7.35 12.98
CA THR A 34 -18.18 6.97 11.57
C THR A 34 -18.54 8.16 10.68
N GLU A 35 -18.91 9.30 11.29
CA GLU A 35 -19.27 10.51 10.56
C GLU A 35 -18.05 11.17 9.94
N ILE A 36 -18.21 11.70 8.73
CA ILE A 36 -17.16 12.47 8.06
C ILE A 36 -16.80 13.66 8.95
N PRO A 37 -15.50 13.88 9.26
CA PRO A 37 -15.12 14.95 10.15
C PRO A 37 -15.47 16.31 9.52
N PRO A 38 -15.87 17.31 10.32
CA PRO A 38 -16.27 18.61 9.79
C PRO A 38 -15.08 19.29 9.10
N PRO A 39 -15.32 20.17 8.09
CA PRO A 39 -14.26 20.93 7.46
C PRO A 39 -13.62 21.90 8.46
N LEU A 40 -12.30 21.83 8.63
CA LEU A 40 -11.57 22.70 9.56
C LEU A 40 -10.41 23.39 8.86
N LYS A 41 -10.25 24.68 9.14
CA LYS A 41 -9.11 25.48 8.65
C LYS A 41 -7.88 25.21 9.51
N ILE A 42 -7.25 24.06 9.32
CA ILE A 42 -6.04 23.63 10.03
C ILE A 42 -4.92 23.27 9.05
N PRO A 43 -3.65 23.49 9.43
CA PRO A 43 -2.52 23.07 8.61
C PRO A 43 -2.57 21.56 8.34
N ARG A 44 -2.32 21.16 7.09
CA ARG A 44 -2.25 19.75 6.74
C ARG A 44 -1.04 19.11 7.44
N PRO A 45 -1.22 17.96 8.12
CA PRO A 45 -0.08 17.20 8.62
C PRO A 45 0.83 16.83 7.45
N SER A 46 2.15 16.98 7.62
CA SER A 46 3.13 16.72 6.55
C SER A 46 3.79 15.36 6.68
N LEU A 47 4.44 15.10 7.81
CA LEU A 47 5.13 13.83 8.09
C LEU A 47 5.08 13.57 9.60
N LEU A 48 4.52 12.43 10.00
CA LEU A 48 4.57 11.98 11.39
C LEU A 48 5.85 11.18 11.61
N LYS A 49 6.80 11.76 12.36
CA LYS A 49 8.00 11.06 12.81
C LYS A 49 7.75 10.45 14.18
N ILE A 50 7.71 9.13 14.23
CA ILE A 50 7.29 8.38 15.42
C ILE A 50 8.40 7.40 15.79
N THR A 51 8.72 7.34 17.07
CA THR A 51 9.60 6.30 17.63
C THR A 51 8.86 5.61 18.78
N TYR A 52 8.80 4.29 18.79
CA TYR A 52 8.08 3.55 19.84
C TYR A 52 8.81 2.27 20.25
N THR A 53 8.57 1.79 21.48
CA THR A 53 9.25 0.59 22.02
C THR A 53 8.28 -0.56 22.24
N ASN A 54 7.38 -0.47 23.22
CA ASN A 54 6.42 -1.54 23.52
C ASN A 54 4.98 -1.14 23.24
N ASP A 55 4.75 0.15 23.01
CA ASP A 55 3.41 0.70 22.84
C ASP A 55 3.48 1.97 21.99
N LEU A 56 2.45 2.22 21.22
CA LEU A 56 2.29 3.41 20.41
C LEU A 56 0.82 3.84 20.45
N ASP A 57 0.59 5.09 20.82
CA ASP A 57 -0.74 5.67 20.83
C ASP A 57 -1.25 5.89 19.40
N ILE A 58 -1.85 4.83 18.84
CA ILE A 58 -2.43 4.86 17.50
C ILE A 58 -3.67 5.76 17.40
N PHE A 59 -4.27 6.16 18.53
CA PHE A 59 -5.35 7.16 18.51
C PHE A 59 -4.83 8.55 18.15
N ASN A 60 -3.60 8.89 18.52
CA ASN A 60 -2.99 10.15 18.06
C ASN A 60 -2.81 10.14 16.54
N ILE A 61 -2.39 9.01 15.96
CA ILE A 61 -2.28 8.86 14.51
C ILE A 61 -3.68 8.98 13.87
N HIS A 62 -4.69 8.32 14.44
CA HIS A 62 -6.08 8.45 14.00
C HIS A 62 -6.53 9.91 13.98
N ASN A 63 -6.28 10.65 15.05
CA ASN A 63 -6.66 12.06 15.18
C ASN A 63 -5.94 12.94 14.14
N GLU A 64 -4.67 12.68 13.85
CA GLU A 64 -3.94 13.40 12.78
C GLU A 64 -4.52 13.09 11.39
N ILE A 65 -4.96 11.86 11.14
CA ILE A 65 -5.66 11.49 9.90
C ILE A 65 -7.02 12.21 9.82
N CYS A 66 -7.79 12.26 10.92
CA CYS A 66 -9.05 13.02 10.97
C CYS A 66 -8.83 14.50 10.66
N LYS A 67 -7.78 15.11 11.23
CA LYS A 67 -7.40 16.49 10.92
C LYS A 67 -7.04 16.69 9.45
N MET A 68 -6.35 15.73 8.85
CA MET A 68 -6.04 15.77 7.42
C MET A 68 -7.32 15.76 6.58
N PHE A 69 -8.28 14.86 6.84
CA PHE A 69 -9.56 14.85 6.14
C PHE A 69 -10.36 16.15 6.34
N SER A 70 -10.41 16.68 7.56
CA SER A 70 -11.02 17.99 7.85
C SER A 70 -10.39 19.13 7.04
N SER A 71 -9.06 19.13 6.91
CA SER A 71 -8.30 20.13 6.14
C SER A 71 -8.62 20.03 4.64
N GLU A 72 -8.65 18.81 4.10
CA GLU A 72 -9.02 18.57 2.69
C GLU A 72 -10.46 18.99 2.39
N LEU A 73 -11.39 18.72 3.30
CA LEU A 73 -12.77 19.17 3.18
C LEU A 73 -12.88 20.69 3.24
N TRP A 74 -12.07 21.35 4.08
CA TRP A 74 -11.99 22.80 4.09
C TRP A 74 -11.49 23.37 2.75
N ASP A 75 -10.48 22.73 2.13
CA ASP A 75 -9.96 23.14 0.83
C ASP A 75 -11.03 23.10 -0.27
N THR A 76 -12.07 22.26 -0.15
CA THR A 76 -13.20 22.27 -1.09
C THR A 76 -13.90 23.64 -1.14
N ASN A 77 -13.94 24.39 -0.02
CA ASN A 77 -14.51 25.74 0.00
C ASN A 77 -13.67 26.73 -0.82
N LEU A 78 -12.34 26.55 -0.85
CA LEU A 78 -11.44 27.34 -1.68
C LEU A 78 -11.59 26.96 -3.16
N MET A 79 -11.66 25.65 -3.46
CA MET A 79 -11.89 25.17 -4.83
C MET A 79 -13.22 25.66 -5.40
N LEU A 80 -14.28 25.69 -4.60
CA LEU A 80 -15.58 26.22 -5.00
C LEU A 80 -15.52 27.72 -5.33
N LYS A 81 -14.75 28.51 -4.57
CA LYS A 81 -14.50 29.93 -4.89
C LYS A 81 -13.73 30.08 -6.20
N ASP A 82 -12.73 29.24 -6.43
CA ASP A 82 -11.98 29.22 -7.69
C ASP A 82 -12.87 28.86 -8.89
N ILE A 83 -13.77 27.88 -8.73
CA ILE A 83 -14.78 27.54 -9.73
C ILE A 83 -15.68 28.74 -10.04
N GLU A 84 -16.12 29.49 -9.02
CA GLU A 84 -16.93 30.71 -9.21
C GLU A 84 -16.16 31.80 -9.99
N ILE A 85 -14.88 32.01 -9.67
CA ILE A 85 -14.02 32.95 -10.38
C ILE A 85 -13.84 32.51 -11.85
N ILE A 86 -13.62 31.22 -12.10
CA ILE A 86 -13.50 30.68 -13.46
C ILE A 86 -14.80 30.90 -14.23
N ASN A 87 -15.96 30.62 -13.62
CA ASN A 87 -17.26 30.86 -14.24
C ASN A 87 -17.48 32.34 -14.59
N LYS A 88 -17.05 33.28 -13.73
CA LYS A 88 -17.10 34.72 -14.01
C LYS A 88 -16.19 35.11 -15.18
N LYS A 89 -14.99 34.54 -15.26
CA LYS A 89 -14.05 34.78 -16.38
C LYS A 89 -14.59 34.26 -17.71
N ILE A 90 -15.11 33.03 -17.74
CA ILE A 90 -15.67 32.42 -18.96
C ILE A 90 -16.85 33.24 -19.51
N LYS A 91 -17.63 33.90 -18.64
CA LYS A 91 -18.74 34.77 -19.05
C LYS A 91 -18.30 36.12 -19.63
N ASN A 92 -17.03 36.50 -19.53
CA ASN A 92 -16.54 37.74 -20.12
C ASN A 92 -16.17 37.50 -21.59
N ASP A 93 -16.74 38.27 -22.51
CA ASP A 93 -16.69 38.04 -23.97
C ASP A 93 -15.30 38.32 -24.60
N ASP A 94 -14.31 38.74 -23.81
CA ASP A 94 -12.98 39.12 -24.29
C ASP A 94 -11.97 37.95 -24.38
N LEU A 95 -12.36 36.74 -24.01
CA LEU A 95 -11.45 35.58 -24.00
C LEU A 95 -11.34 34.89 -25.36
N LYS A 96 -10.12 34.46 -25.70
CA LYS A 96 -9.90 33.62 -26.87
C LYS A 96 -10.48 32.21 -26.63
N ILE A 97 -10.90 31.54 -27.70
CA ILE A 97 -11.44 30.17 -27.66
C ILE A 97 -10.51 29.19 -26.91
N ILE A 98 -9.19 29.33 -27.09
CA ILE A 98 -8.19 28.48 -26.43
C ILE A 98 -8.22 28.70 -24.91
N GLU A 99 -8.30 29.95 -24.44
CA GLU A 99 -8.35 30.29 -23.02
C GLU A 99 -9.64 29.76 -22.36
N ILE A 100 -10.76 29.84 -23.08
CA ILE A 100 -12.04 29.27 -22.63
C ILE A 100 -11.91 27.75 -22.45
N LYS A 101 -11.29 27.05 -23.40
CA LYS A 101 -11.07 25.61 -23.31
C LYS A 101 -10.23 25.23 -22.10
N ASP A 102 -9.11 25.94 -21.88
CA ASP A 102 -8.21 25.70 -20.74
C ASP A 102 -8.90 25.96 -19.40
N LEU A 103 -9.67 27.05 -19.29
CA LEU A 103 -10.45 27.37 -18.10
C LEU A 103 -11.55 26.34 -17.83
N THR A 104 -12.22 25.86 -18.87
CA THR A 104 -13.27 24.84 -18.76
C THR A 104 -12.69 23.51 -18.27
N GLU A 105 -11.54 23.11 -18.80
CA GLU A 105 -10.85 21.90 -18.35
C GLU A 105 -10.36 22.03 -16.91
N LYS A 106 -9.79 23.18 -16.53
CA LYS A 106 -9.41 23.46 -15.14
C LYS A 106 -10.62 23.39 -14.20
N LYS A 107 -11.75 23.96 -14.59
CA LYS A 107 -13.00 23.90 -13.84
C LYS A 107 -13.47 22.46 -13.66
N ARG A 108 -13.51 21.66 -14.73
CA ARG A 108 -13.91 20.25 -14.69
C ARG A 108 -13.08 19.47 -13.67
N LYS A 109 -11.74 19.64 -13.70
CA LYS A 109 -10.84 18.99 -12.73
C LYS A 109 -11.10 19.41 -11.28
N LEU A 110 -11.41 20.68 -11.04
CA LEU A 110 -11.79 21.15 -9.70
C LEU A 110 -13.14 20.58 -9.25
N GLU A 111 -14.13 20.54 -10.14
CA GLU A 111 -15.45 19.98 -9.85
C GLU A 111 -15.37 18.48 -9.52
N GLU A 112 -14.58 17.72 -10.27
CA GLU A 112 -14.31 16.30 -10.00
C GLU A 112 -13.66 16.10 -8.63
N LYS A 113 -12.62 16.88 -8.31
CA LYS A 113 -11.95 16.80 -7.01
C LYS A 113 -12.86 17.18 -5.84
N VAL A 114 -13.70 18.21 -6.01
CA VAL A 114 -14.70 18.58 -4.99
C VAL A 114 -15.72 17.46 -4.81
N SER A 115 -16.19 16.84 -5.90
CA SER A 115 -17.12 15.71 -5.84
C SER A 115 -16.51 14.50 -5.13
N GLU A 116 -15.27 14.16 -5.45
CA GLU A 116 -14.52 13.06 -4.80
C GLU A 116 -14.40 13.29 -3.29
N LEU A 117 -13.95 14.47 -2.86
CA LEU A 117 -13.78 14.79 -1.44
C LEU A 117 -15.11 14.83 -0.68
N LYS A 118 -16.17 15.39 -1.29
CA LYS A 118 -17.50 15.47 -0.67
C LYS A 118 -18.22 14.12 -0.60
N SER A 119 -17.86 13.16 -1.45
CA SER A 119 -18.45 11.81 -1.40
C SER A 119 -18.15 11.10 -0.07
N GLY A 120 -17.00 11.43 0.54
CA GLY A 120 -16.51 10.76 1.74
C GLY A 120 -16.03 9.32 1.50
N GLU A 121 -15.95 8.84 0.25
CA GLU A 121 -15.58 7.45 -0.07
C GLU A 121 -14.27 7.03 0.60
N LYS A 122 -13.22 7.85 0.48
CA LYS A 122 -11.92 7.63 1.14
C LYS A 122 -12.01 7.61 2.66
N TRP A 123 -12.89 8.41 3.25
CA TRP A 123 -13.11 8.43 4.71
C TRP A 123 -13.79 7.14 5.16
N TYR A 124 -14.81 6.69 4.44
CA TYR A 124 -15.52 5.46 4.77
C TYR A 124 -14.63 4.23 4.61
N GLU A 125 -13.82 4.18 3.55
CA GLU A 125 -12.78 3.16 3.40
C GLU A 125 -11.82 3.19 4.59
N TYR A 126 -11.33 4.38 4.97
CA TYR A 126 -10.43 4.54 6.11
C TYR A 126 -11.04 3.99 7.41
N ILE A 127 -12.24 4.44 7.76
CA ILE A 127 -12.92 4.06 9.00
C ILE A 127 -13.24 2.57 9.03
N TYR A 128 -13.65 1.99 7.90
CA TYR A 128 -13.98 0.57 7.81
C TYR A 128 -12.84 -0.32 8.33
N TYR A 129 -11.61 -0.05 7.92
CA TYR A 129 -10.43 -0.79 8.38
C TYR A 129 -9.91 -0.29 9.74
N ALA A 130 -9.83 1.02 9.94
CA ALA A 130 -9.28 1.61 11.17
C ALA A 130 -10.07 1.20 12.41
N LYS A 131 -11.40 1.13 12.30
CA LYS A 131 -12.30 0.90 13.44
C LYS A 131 -11.99 -0.41 14.17
N SER A 132 -11.85 -1.51 13.44
CA SER A 132 -11.59 -2.83 14.06
C SER A 132 -10.25 -2.87 14.79
N LEU A 133 -9.21 -2.24 14.24
CA LEU A 133 -7.88 -2.16 14.84
C LEU A 133 -7.89 -1.26 16.08
N LEU A 134 -8.52 -0.08 15.99
CA LEU A 134 -8.65 0.86 17.11
C LEU A 134 -9.46 0.28 18.27
N GLU A 135 -10.53 -0.47 17.98
CA GLU A 135 -11.33 -1.16 19.00
C GLU A 135 -10.52 -2.26 19.70
N GLN A 136 -9.82 -3.12 18.95
CA GLN A 136 -8.96 -4.16 19.52
C GLN A 136 -7.84 -3.55 20.38
N TYR A 137 -7.19 -2.50 19.89
CA TYR A 137 -6.17 -1.77 20.63
C TYR A 137 -6.73 -1.14 21.92
N ASN A 138 -7.95 -0.60 21.88
CA ASN A 138 -8.63 -0.05 23.07
C ASN A 138 -8.86 -1.13 24.14
N ILE A 139 -9.32 -2.32 23.72
CA ILE A 139 -9.56 -3.45 24.62
C ILE A 139 -8.26 -3.86 25.32
N LEU A 140 -7.18 -4.04 24.57
CA LEU A 140 -5.87 -4.39 25.14
C LEU A 140 -5.32 -3.29 26.06
N SER A 141 -5.46 -2.03 25.65
CA SER A 141 -4.97 -0.87 26.43
C SER A 141 -5.73 -0.65 27.74
N LYS A 142 -7.00 -1.09 27.84
CA LYS A 142 -7.77 -1.04 29.09
C LYS A 142 -7.36 -2.14 30.08
N ASN A 143 -6.90 -3.27 29.58
CA ASN A 143 -6.43 -4.40 30.39
C ASN A 143 -5.02 -4.18 30.95
N ASP A 144 -4.23 -3.31 30.31
CA ASP A 144 -2.96 -2.82 30.83
C ASP A 144 -3.16 -1.95 32.09
N LYS A 145 -3.16 -2.59 33.27
CA LYS A 145 -3.11 -1.87 34.56
C LYS A 145 -1.79 -1.11 34.79
N ASN A 146 -0.81 -1.26 33.89
CA ASN A 146 0.51 -0.65 33.95
C ASN A 146 0.80 0.22 32.71
N ILE A 147 -0.02 1.24 32.45
CA ILE A 147 0.31 2.23 31.40
C ILE A 147 1.50 3.07 31.89
N SER A 148 2.68 2.80 31.36
CA SER A 148 3.85 3.66 31.49
C SER A 148 3.56 5.02 30.85
N LYS A 149 3.48 6.08 31.67
CA LYS A 149 3.45 7.47 31.22
C LYS A 149 4.61 7.74 30.26
N ILE A 150 4.31 8.37 29.12
CA ILE A 150 5.29 8.97 28.21
C ILE A 150 6.24 9.82 29.05
N THR A 151 7.49 9.38 29.19
CA THR A 151 8.52 10.10 29.95
C THR A 151 9.60 10.52 28.98
N PHE A 152 9.78 11.83 28.83
CA PHE A 152 10.93 12.39 28.12
C PHE A 152 12.22 12.05 28.91
N LYS A 153 13.17 11.41 28.21
CA LYS A 153 14.36 10.71 28.76
C LYS A 153 15.07 11.46 29.91
N LYS A 154 15.32 10.74 31.02
CA LYS A 154 16.64 10.67 31.65
C LYS A 154 16.97 9.20 31.98
N SER A 155 18.25 8.89 31.83
CA SER A 155 18.87 7.60 31.58
C SER A 155 18.84 6.59 32.74
N SER A 156 18.86 5.31 32.35
CA SER A 156 19.53 4.17 33.01
C SER A 156 18.81 3.43 34.13
N GLN A 157 18.22 2.26 33.80
CA GLN A 157 18.58 0.95 34.38
C GLN A 157 17.87 -0.19 33.61
N LYS A 158 18.62 -1.24 33.26
CA LYS A 158 18.17 -2.40 32.48
C LYS A 158 17.42 -3.40 33.38
N LYS A 159 16.14 -3.63 33.09
CA LYS A 159 15.42 -4.87 33.44
C LYS A 159 15.09 -5.62 32.14
N GLU A 160 15.25 -6.95 32.16
CA GLU A 160 14.68 -7.87 31.16
C GLU A 160 13.17 -7.85 31.30
N ILE A 161 12.46 -7.77 30.17
CA ILE A 161 10.99 -7.75 30.11
C ILE A 161 10.59 -8.98 29.29
N ILE A 162 9.98 -9.96 29.96
CA ILE A 162 9.29 -11.07 29.29
C ILE A 162 8.01 -10.47 28.72
N LEU A 163 7.86 -10.46 27.40
CA LEU A 163 6.65 -9.98 26.72
C LEU A 163 5.52 -10.99 26.95
N ASN A 164 4.39 -10.54 27.50
CA ASN A 164 3.18 -11.36 27.57
C ASN A 164 2.52 -11.45 26.18
N THR A 165 1.65 -12.45 25.97
CA THR A 165 0.91 -12.66 24.71
C THR A 165 0.11 -11.42 24.30
N ASP A 166 -0.45 -10.69 25.27
CA ASP A 166 -1.22 -9.47 25.03
C ASP A 166 -0.34 -8.33 24.45
N THR A 167 0.92 -8.21 24.89
CA THR A 167 1.85 -7.20 24.35
C THR A 167 2.22 -7.53 22.91
N GLN A 168 2.41 -8.81 22.58
CA GLN A 168 2.69 -9.23 21.20
C GLN A 168 1.51 -8.91 20.28
N LEU A 169 0.29 -9.24 20.71
CA LEU A 169 -0.92 -8.91 19.96
C LEU A 169 -1.10 -7.39 19.80
N LYS A 170 -0.82 -6.61 20.85
CA LYS A 170 -0.87 -5.14 20.80
C LYS A 170 0.12 -4.57 19.80
N LEU A 171 1.36 -5.07 19.80
CA LEU A 171 2.39 -4.69 18.83
C LEU A 171 2.00 -5.04 17.40
N GLN A 172 1.37 -6.20 17.19
CA GLN A 172 0.83 -6.58 15.88
C GLN A 172 -0.24 -5.59 15.41
N ILE A 173 -1.22 -5.25 16.26
CA ILE A 173 -2.27 -4.26 15.95
C ILE A 173 -1.66 -2.88 15.64
N ILE A 174 -0.65 -2.45 16.41
CA ILE A 174 0.08 -1.20 16.14
C ILE A 174 0.73 -1.24 14.75
N SER A 175 1.42 -2.34 14.42
CA SER A 175 2.09 -2.51 13.14
C SER A 175 1.11 -2.48 11.97
N ASP A 176 0.02 -3.25 12.08
CA ASP A 176 -1.02 -3.33 11.05
C ASP A 176 -1.70 -1.97 10.85
N TYR A 177 -1.96 -1.25 11.95
CA TYR A 177 -2.53 0.09 11.90
C TYR A 177 -1.58 1.09 11.22
N ILE A 178 -0.29 1.11 11.58
CA ILE A 178 0.70 1.99 10.94
C ILE A 178 0.78 1.73 9.44
N GLU A 179 0.89 0.46 9.04
CA GLU A 179 1.05 0.10 7.63
C GLU A 179 -0.18 0.51 6.81
N PHE A 180 -1.36 0.29 7.35
CA PHE A 180 -2.61 0.77 6.76
C PHE A 180 -2.68 2.30 6.68
N SER A 181 -2.34 3.00 7.76
CA SER A 181 -2.40 4.47 7.86
C SER A 181 -1.48 5.20 6.88
N LYS A 182 -0.38 4.57 6.42
CA LYS A 182 0.51 5.14 5.39
C LYS A 182 -0.17 5.45 4.06
N ASN A 183 -1.34 4.86 3.80
CA ASN A 183 -2.13 5.18 2.61
C ASN A 183 -2.82 6.56 2.69
N TYR A 184 -2.94 7.12 3.89
CA TYR A 184 -3.65 8.37 4.14
C TYR A 184 -2.71 9.49 4.57
N ILE A 185 -1.70 9.20 5.39
CA ILE A 185 -0.75 10.19 5.90
C ILE A 185 0.69 9.67 5.80
N ASP A 186 1.66 10.55 5.54
CA ASP A 186 3.07 10.16 5.53
C ASP A 186 3.54 9.88 6.97
N ILE A 187 3.94 8.62 7.25
CA ILE A 187 4.42 8.17 8.55
C ILE A 187 5.84 7.59 8.41
N ASP A 188 6.78 8.17 9.15
CA ASP A 188 8.12 7.63 9.38
C ASP A 188 8.18 7.08 10.81
N CYS A 189 7.95 5.78 10.93
CA CYS A 189 7.86 5.10 12.22
C CYS A 189 9.06 4.17 12.43
N ILE A 190 9.81 4.40 13.51
CA ILE A 190 10.95 3.57 13.91
C ILE A 190 10.60 2.85 15.21
N TRP A 191 10.60 1.53 15.15
CA TRP A 191 10.47 0.71 16.34
C TRP A 191 11.85 0.58 17.03
N GLU A 192 11.98 1.13 18.25
CA GLU A 192 13.17 1.05 19.11
C GLU A 192 13.12 -0.17 20.05
N GLY A 193 12.32 -1.20 19.72
CA GLY A 193 12.31 -2.44 20.47
C GLY A 193 13.73 -2.95 20.70
N LYS A 194 14.01 -3.44 21.90
CA LYS A 194 15.21 -4.25 22.08
C LYS A 194 15.04 -5.44 21.15
N ASN A 195 15.79 -5.46 20.06
CA ASN A 195 16.00 -6.65 19.26
C ASN A 195 16.78 -7.66 20.10
N GLU A 196 16.17 -8.18 21.15
CA GLU A 196 16.46 -9.52 21.61
C GLU A 196 15.78 -10.39 20.56
N SER A 197 16.48 -10.56 19.44
CA SER A 197 16.03 -11.42 18.37
C SER A 197 15.97 -12.81 18.98
N MET A 198 14.78 -13.24 19.41
CA MET A 198 14.58 -14.51 20.09
C MET A 198 14.03 -15.51 19.08
N CYS A 199 14.42 -16.77 19.23
CA CYS A 199 13.84 -17.84 18.43
C CYS A 199 12.38 -18.06 18.80
N GLU A 200 11.51 -17.94 17.80
CA GLU A 200 10.07 -18.17 17.94
C GLU A 200 9.73 -19.55 18.51
N ASN A 201 10.60 -20.56 18.32
CA ASN A 201 10.38 -21.91 18.80
C ASN A 201 10.84 -22.15 20.25
N CYS A 202 11.93 -21.49 20.70
CA CYS A 202 12.60 -21.82 21.97
C CYS A 202 12.74 -20.64 22.94
N GLY A 203 12.45 -19.41 22.49
CA GLY A 203 12.70 -18.18 23.25
C GLY A 203 14.18 -17.86 23.47
N ASN A 204 15.11 -18.69 22.99
CA ASN A 204 16.54 -18.40 23.14
C ASN A 204 16.94 -17.23 22.25
N ASP A 205 17.81 -16.40 22.82
CA ASP A 205 18.45 -15.29 22.13
C ASP A 205 19.23 -15.76 20.88
N PHE A 206 19.06 -15.07 19.76
CA PHE A 206 19.76 -15.32 18.50
C PHE A 206 21.27 -15.11 18.60
N ARG A 207 21.76 -14.42 19.62
CA ARG A 207 23.19 -14.43 19.97
C ARG A 207 23.73 -15.84 20.27
N ASN A 208 22.85 -16.78 20.62
CA ASN A 208 23.17 -18.20 20.86
C ASN A 208 22.88 -19.11 19.66
N ILE A 209 22.57 -18.55 18.49
CA ILE A 209 22.42 -19.33 17.26
C ILE A 209 23.80 -19.74 16.75
N PHE A 210 23.96 -21.03 16.44
CA PHE A 210 25.15 -21.56 15.78
C PHE A 210 24.83 -21.94 14.33
N VAL A 211 25.87 -22.09 13.51
CA VAL A 211 25.70 -22.65 12.15
C VAL A 211 25.70 -24.17 12.29
N ASN A 212 24.61 -24.81 11.87
CA ASN A 212 24.58 -26.26 11.81
C ASN A 212 25.55 -26.72 10.70
N PRO A 213 26.54 -27.58 11.01
CA PRO A 213 27.57 -27.97 10.05
C PRO A 213 27.07 -28.84 8.90
N VAL A 214 25.87 -29.43 9.03
CA VAL A 214 25.28 -30.31 7.99
C VAL A 214 24.43 -29.50 7.01
N THR A 215 23.58 -28.62 7.52
CA THR A 215 22.66 -27.83 6.67
C THR A 215 23.25 -26.49 6.25
N ASN A 216 24.33 -26.05 6.90
CA ASN A 216 24.92 -24.72 6.76
C ASN A 216 23.93 -23.57 7.05
N LEU A 217 22.86 -23.86 7.79
CA LEU A 217 21.87 -22.88 8.21
C LEU A 217 22.13 -22.43 9.66
N PRO A 218 21.86 -21.16 9.99
CA PRO A 218 21.73 -20.72 11.38
C PRO A 218 20.63 -21.53 12.09
N THR A 219 20.95 -22.15 13.23
CA THR A 219 20.03 -22.99 14.01
C THR A 219 20.04 -22.58 15.50
N CYS A 220 18.85 -22.44 16.14
CA CYS A 220 18.73 -22.36 17.62
C CYS A 220 19.21 -23.69 18.23
N SER A 221 19.66 -23.66 19.48
CA SER A 221 19.87 -24.85 20.31
C SER A 221 18.65 -25.78 20.45
N CYS A 222 17.45 -25.33 20.10
CA CYS A 222 16.25 -26.16 20.02
C CYS A 222 16.06 -26.88 18.68
N GLY A 223 16.92 -26.62 17.68
CA GLY A 223 16.83 -27.23 16.35
C GLY A 223 16.08 -26.40 15.30
N ALA A 224 15.45 -25.28 15.65
CA ALA A 224 14.82 -24.38 14.68
C ALA A 224 15.89 -23.74 13.79
N SER A 225 15.74 -23.86 12.46
CA SER A 225 16.68 -23.31 11.46
C SER A 225 16.08 -22.09 10.79
N PHE A 226 16.92 -21.10 10.45
CA PHE A 226 16.49 -19.80 9.93
C PHE A 226 17.16 -19.53 8.58
N ASP A 227 16.37 -19.35 7.53
CA ASP A 227 16.91 -19.19 6.17
C ASP A 227 17.48 -17.79 5.89
N ASN A 228 17.14 -16.77 6.70
CA ASN A 228 17.52 -15.37 6.45
C ASN A 228 17.80 -14.59 7.74
N ILE A 229 18.94 -14.83 8.40
CA ILE A 229 19.46 -13.88 9.41
C ILE A 229 20.40 -12.91 8.72
N ASP A 230 20.03 -11.63 8.69
CA ASP A 230 20.85 -10.57 8.12
C ASP A 230 22.05 -10.28 9.05
N ARG A 231 23.18 -10.94 8.78
CA ARG A 231 24.38 -10.96 9.65
C ARG A 231 25.18 -9.65 9.67
N GLU A 232 24.73 -8.60 9.00
CA GLU A 232 25.52 -7.37 8.84
C GLU A 232 25.75 -6.59 10.15
N GLN A 233 25.00 -6.88 11.23
CA GLN A 233 25.11 -6.09 12.48
C GLN A 233 26.02 -6.68 13.57
N GLN A 234 26.59 -7.88 13.43
CA GLN A 234 27.26 -8.55 14.56
C GLN A 234 28.73 -8.94 14.37
N PHE A 235 29.40 -8.52 13.30
CA PHE A 235 30.84 -8.73 13.17
C PHE A 235 31.60 -7.39 13.24
N GLU A 236 32.12 -7.06 14.41
CA GLU A 236 33.35 -6.27 14.51
C GLU A 236 34.43 -7.04 13.73
N LYS A 237 34.82 -6.49 12.58
CA LYS A 237 35.68 -7.15 11.59
C LYS A 237 37.11 -7.25 12.11
N PRO A 238 37.73 -8.46 12.06
CA PRO A 238 39.10 -8.58 11.61
C PRO A 238 39.11 -9.24 10.23
N GLY A 239 39.79 -8.60 9.27
CA GLY A 239 40.12 -9.22 8.00
C GLY A 239 39.22 -8.81 6.84
N GLN A 240 39.64 -7.74 6.17
CA GLN A 240 39.25 -7.45 4.79
C GLN A 240 39.57 -8.66 3.90
N MET A 241 38.56 -9.17 3.20
CA MET A 241 38.71 -9.60 1.80
C MET A 241 37.59 -8.95 0.99
N SER A 242 37.99 -8.04 0.11
CA SER A 242 37.36 -7.63 -1.16
C SER A 242 36.05 -8.37 -1.50
N GLY A 243 34.89 -7.73 -1.58
CA GLY A 243 34.64 -6.60 -2.47
C GLY A 243 33.92 -7.00 -3.76
N VAL A 244 33.19 -8.13 -3.79
CA VAL A 244 32.14 -8.34 -4.80
C VAL A 244 30.84 -7.86 -4.16
N PRO A 245 30.26 -6.72 -4.59
CA PRO A 245 28.91 -6.36 -4.18
C PRO A 245 28.03 -7.57 -4.45
N LYS A 246 27.21 -8.02 -3.48
CA LYS A 246 26.16 -9.00 -3.75
C LYS A 246 25.37 -8.44 -4.94
N ILE A 247 25.63 -8.97 -6.13
CA ILE A 247 24.84 -8.68 -7.33
C ILE A 247 23.50 -9.29 -6.97
N TYR A 248 22.58 -8.44 -6.48
CA TYR A 248 21.19 -8.79 -6.32
C TYR A 248 20.79 -9.52 -7.61
N ASN A 249 20.37 -10.79 -7.50
CA ASN A 249 20.21 -11.66 -8.65
C ASN A 249 18.92 -11.29 -9.41
N SER A 250 18.96 -10.09 -9.99
CA SER A 250 17.83 -9.34 -10.55
C SER A 250 17.20 -10.12 -11.69
N LYS A 251 18.03 -10.82 -12.47
CA LYS A 251 17.60 -11.72 -13.55
C LYS A 251 16.74 -12.88 -13.04
N ALA A 252 17.18 -13.58 -11.99
CA ALA A 252 16.41 -14.69 -11.43
C ALA A 252 15.07 -14.23 -10.83
N ASN A 253 15.02 -13.04 -10.21
CA ASN A 253 13.76 -12.47 -9.71
C ASN A 253 12.82 -12.05 -10.85
N PHE A 254 13.38 -11.50 -11.93
CA PHE A 254 12.62 -11.14 -13.11
C PHE A 254 12.06 -12.38 -13.83
N GLU A 255 12.85 -13.45 -13.98
CA GLU A 255 12.39 -14.73 -14.54
C GLU A 255 11.23 -15.32 -13.72
N LYS A 256 11.32 -15.30 -12.37
CA LYS A 256 10.20 -15.70 -11.52
C LYS A 256 8.96 -14.84 -11.74
N THR A 257 9.12 -13.54 -11.97
CA THR A 257 8.01 -12.63 -12.28
C THR A 257 7.36 -12.97 -13.62
N PHE A 258 8.17 -13.30 -14.63
CA PHE A 258 7.70 -13.78 -15.94
C PHE A 258 6.86 -15.06 -15.81
N HIS A 259 7.36 -16.07 -15.08
CA HIS A 259 6.63 -17.32 -14.84
C HIS A 259 5.34 -17.11 -14.03
N ARG A 260 5.38 -16.25 -13.01
CA ARG A 260 4.19 -15.89 -12.24
C ARG A 260 3.13 -15.20 -13.11
N TYR A 261 3.54 -14.38 -14.07
CA TYR A 261 2.61 -13.79 -15.04
C TYR A 261 1.96 -14.84 -15.94
N GLN A 262 2.69 -15.89 -16.35
CA GLN A 262 2.11 -17.05 -17.04
C GLN A 262 1.22 -17.93 -16.15
N GLY A 263 1.20 -17.69 -14.84
CA GLY A 263 0.48 -18.51 -13.87
C GLY A 263 1.14 -19.87 -13.63
N ILE A 264 2.44 -19.98 -13.88
CA ILE A 264 3.23 -21.17 -13.55
C ILE A 264 3.54 -21.12 -12.05
N VAL A 265 2.93 -22.03 -11.29
CA VAL A 265 3.13 -22.25 -9.85
C VAL A 265 3.04 -23.75 -9.55
N ASP A 266 3.65 -24.20 -8.46
CA ASP A 266 3.71 -25.64 -8.12
C ASP A 266 2.32 -26.22 -7.84
N SER A 267 1.55 -25.57 -6.96
CA SER A 267 0.19 -25.97 -6.61
C SER A 267 -0.56 -24.84 -5.91
N ILE A 268 -1.86 -24.70 -6.18
CA ILE A 268 -2.78 -23.83 -5.43
C ILE A 268 -3.50 -24.72 -4.40
N PRO A 269 -3.57 -24.34 -3.11
CA PRO A 269 -4.25 -25.17 -2.11
C PRO A 269 -5.75 -25.33 -2.40
N ASP A 270 -6.26 -26.56 -2.36
CA ASP A 270 -7.67 -26.87 -2.68
C ASP A 270 -8.66 -26.09 -1.80
N LYS A 271 -8.31 -25.91 -0.52
CA LYS A 271 -9.15 -25.19 0.46
C LYS A 271 -9.32 -23.70 0.12
N LEU A 272 -8.37 -23.11 -0.62
CA LEU A 272 -8.41 -21.69 -0.96
C LEU A 272 -9.66 -21.34 -1.76
N PHE A 273 -10.06 -22.19 -2.71
CA PHE A 273 -11.21 -21.91 -3.57
C PHE A 273 -12.54 -22.00 -2.81
N SER A 274 -12.68 -22.92 -1.85
CA SER A 274 -13.86 -22.93 -0.98
C SER A 274 -13.96 -21.66 -0.13
N GLN A 275 -12.84 -21.18 0.43
CA GLN A 275 -12.83 -19.94 1.23
C GLN A 275 -13.17 -18.70 0.38
N LEU A 276 -12.69 -18.66 -0.86
CA LEU A 276 -13.05 -17.61 -1.80
C LEU A 276 -14.53 -17.68 -2.20
N ASP A 277 -15.06 -18.88 -2.45
CA ASP A 277 -16.50 -19.07 -2.74
C ASP A 277 -17.37 -18.57 -1.58
N ASP A 278 -17.03 -18.94 -0.33
CA ASP A 278 -17.74 -18.48 0.87
C ASP A 278 -17.73 -16.94 0.95
N PHE A 279 -16.57 -16.31 0.79
CA PHE A 279 -16.42 -14.86 0.79
C PHE A 279 -17.27 -14.18 -0.29
N PHE A 280 -17.23 -14.68 -1.54
CA PHE A 280 -17.97 -14.07 -2.63
C PHE A 280 -19.48 -14.23 -2.43
N ILE A 281 -19.95 -15.39 -1.96
CA ILE A 281 -21.36 -15.63 -1.65
C ILE A 281 -21.86 -14.68 -0.55
N GLU A 282 -21.12 -14.57 0.57
CA GLU A 282 -21.47 -13.69 1.69
C GLU A 282 -21.56 -12.21 1.27
N ASN A 283 -20.79 -11.81 0.25
CA ASN A 283 -20.75 -10.44 -0.27
C ASN A 283 -21.60 -10.25 -1.55
N ASN A 284 -22.52 -11.18 -1.85
CA ASN A 284 -23.44 -11.14 -3.02
C ASN A 284 -22.72 -11.09 -4.39
N PHE A 285 -21.56 -11.72 -4.51
CA PHE A 285 -20.87 -11.97 -5.77
C PHE A 285 -21.07 -13.42 -6.22
N SER A 286 -20.87 -13.66 -7.53
CA SER A 286 -20.87 -15.02 -8.07
C SER A 286 -19.63 -15.81 -7.63
N LYS A 287 -19.86 -17.06 -7.22
CA LYS A 287 -18.78 -18.01 -6.91
C LYS A 287 -17.96 -18.37 -8.14
N GLY A 288 -16.76 -18.94 -7.93
CA GLY A 288 -15.80 -19.18 -9.01
C GLY A 288 -16.34 -20.05 -10.15
N GLU A 289 -17.14 -21.08 -9.82
CA GLU A 289 -17.78 -21.96 -10.82
C GLU A 289 -18.70 -21.20 -11.79
N GLU A 290 -19.51 -20.27 -11.28
CA GLU A 290 -20.43 -19.47 -12.10
C GLU A 290 -19.64 -18.53 -13.02
N ILE A 291 -18.60 -17.89 -12.49
CA ILE A 291 -17.72 -17.01 -13.23
C ILE A 291 -16.99 -17.75 -14.36
N ARG A 292 -16.50 -18.98 -14.11
CA ARG A 292 -15.83 -19.80 -15.14
C ARG A 292 -16.73 -20.05 -16.35
N ASN A 293 -18.03 -20.20 -16.12
CA ASN A 293 -19.03 -20.46 -17.16
C ASN A 293 -19.44 -19.22 -17.97
N LEU A 294 -19.06 -18.00 -17.53
CA LEU A 294 -19.27 -16.78 -18.31
C LEU A 294 -18.38 -16.79 -19.58
N PRO A 295 -18.77 -16.11 -20.67
CA PRO A 295 -17.89 -15.93 -21.82
C PRO A 295 -16.66 -15.07 -21.46
N LEU A 296 -15.54 -15.34 -22.12
CA LEU A 296 -14.37 -14.47 -22.07
C LEU A 296 -14.65 -13.18 -22.88
N ASP A 297 -14.14 -12.05 -22.41
CA ASP A 297 -14.10 -10.81 -23.19
C ASP A 297 -12.95 -10.84 -24.22
N SER A 298 -12.81 -9.75 -24.98
CA SER A 298 -11.74 -9.60 -25.99
C SER A 298 -10.32 -9.63 -25.41
N LYS A 299 -10.19 -9.49 -24.09
CA LYS A 299 -8.92 -9.47 -23.35
C LYS A 299 -8.66 -10.81 -22.65
N GLY A 300 -9.56 -11.78 -22.77
CA GLY A 300 -9.45 -13.07 -22.10
C GLY A 300 -9.79 -13.02 -20.61
N LYS A 301 -10.56 -12.03 -20.15
CA LYS A 301 -11.04 -11.90 -18.77
C LYS A 301 -12.52 -12.24 -18.68
N LYS A 302 -13.05 -12.42 -17.47
CA LYS A 302 -14.49 -12.60 -17.21
C LYS A 302 -15.10 -11.30 -16.70
N LYS A 303 -16.32 -11.00 -17.13
CA LYS A 303 -17.04 -9.79 -16.67
C LYS A 303 -17.17 -9.80 -15.14
N GLY A 304 -16.91 -8.63 -14.52
CA GLY A 304 -17.06 -8.46 -13.07
C GLY A 304 -15.88 -8.99 -12.24
N THR A 305 -14.76 -9.34 -12.88
CA THR A 305 -13.56 -9.84 -12.20
C THR A 305 -12.36 -8.91 -12.41
N SER A 306 -11.45 -8.85 -11.43
CA SER A 306 -10.20 -8.07 -11.54
C SER A 306 -9.16 -8.59 -10.52
N ILE A 307 -7.86 -8.39 -10.80
CA ILE A 307 -6.81 -8.76 -9.85
C ILE A 307 -7.01 -8.07 -8.49
N LYS A 308 -7.46 -6.80 -8.48
CA LYS A 308 -7.75 -6.04 -7.25
C LYS A 308 -8.86 -6.68 -6.42
N LEU A 309 -9.94 -7.14 -7.08
CA LEU A 309 -11.03 -7.86 -6.40
C LEU A 309 -10.55 -9.15 -5.75
N LEU A 310 -9.69 -9.91 -6.43
CA LEU A 310 -9.13 -11.14 -5.86
C LEU A 310 -8.15 -10.85 -4.72
N GLN A 311 -7.32 -9.81 -4.86
CA GLN A 311 -6.44 -9.32 -3.79
C GLN A 311 -7.25 -8.98 -2.53
N TYR A 312 -8.36 -8.26 -2.69
CA TYR A 312 -9.27 -7.94 -1.61
C TYR A 312 -9.85 -9.21 -0.97
N ALA A 313 -10.38 -10.14 -1.75
CA ALA A 313 -10.93 -11.40 -1.25
C ALA A 313 -9.90 -12.25 -0.48
N LEU A 314 -8.67 -12.34 -0.99
CA LEU A 314 -7.55 -13.01 -0.31
C LEU A 314 -7.19 -12.32 1.01
N SER A 315 -7.22 -10.98 1.06
CA SER A 315 -7.01 -10.24 2.30
C SER A 315 -8.09 -10.55 3.35
N GLN A 316 -9.36 -10.54 2.94
CA GLN A 316 -10.50 -10.73 3.84
C GLN A 316 -10.61 -12.16 4.36
N THR A 317 -10.05 -13.12 3.64
CA THR A 317 -10.06 -14.55 4.02
C THR A 317 -8.78 -15.00 4.74
N ASN A 318 -7.91 -14.07 5.16
CA ASN A 318 -6.60 -14.34 5.78
C ASN A 318 -5.69 -15.23 4.92
N ASN A 319 -5.68 -14.97 3.62
CA ASN A 319 -5.00 -15.73 2.57
C ASN A 319 -4.01 -14.82 1.77
N SER A 320 -3.46 -13.79 2.42
CA SER A 320 -2.59 -12.78 1.80
C SER A 320 -1.22 -13.34 1.38
N GLU A 321 -0.82 -14.48 1.94
CA GLU A 321 0.37 -15.23 1.55
C GLU A 321 0.31 -15.68 0.09
N TYR A 322 -0.88 -15.81 -0.50
CA TYR A 322 -1.06 -16.23 -1.90
C TYR A 322 -1.00 -15.08 -2.91
N TYR A 323 -0.71 -13.84 -2.49
CA TYR A 323 -0.57 -12.72 -3.42
C TYR A 323 0.47 -12.94 -4.52
N TYR A 324 1.50 -13.74 -4.28
CA TYR A 324 2.52 -14.03 -5.30
C TYR A 324 2.01 -14.92 -6.44
N MET A 325 0.94 -15.68 -6.23
CA MET A 325 0.34 -16.60 -7.20
C MET A 325 -0.98 -16.08 -7.78
N ILE A 326 -1.27 -14.78 -7.62
CA ILE A 326 -2.57 -14.20 -7.94
C ILE A 326 -3.02 -14.45 -9.40
N ASN A 327 -2.09 -14.39 -10.35
CA ASN A 327 -2.39 -14.68 -11.77
C ASN A 327 -2.77 -16.15 -11.97
N ALA A 328 -2.05 -17.09 -11.33
CA ALA A 328 -2.41 -18.50 -11.38
C ALA A 328 -3.81 -18.75 -10.80
N ILE A 329 -4.16 -18.03 -9.73
CA ILE A 329 -5.51 -18.08 -9.15
C ILE A 329 -6.54 -17.49 -10.10
N THR A 330 -6.33 -16.33 -10.74
CA THR A 330 -7.32 -15.79 -11.70
C THR A 330 -7.56 -16.73 -12.89
N TYR A 331 -6.51 -17.37 -13.41
CA TYR A 331 -6.64 -18.37 -14.48
C TYR A 331 -7.42 -19.60 -14.05
N THR A 332 -7.19 -20.08 -12.83
CA THR A 332 -7.77 -21.35 -12.34
C THR A 332 -9.17 -21.14 -11.75
N TYR A 333 -9.30 -20.18 -10.85
CA TYR A 333 -10.54 -19.91 -10.11
C TYR A 333 -11.60 -19.24 -10.98
N TRP A 334 -11.24 -18.20 -11.75
CA TRP A 334 -12.16 -17.49 -12.64
C TRP A 334 -12.14 -17.98 -14.09
N GLY A 335 -11.17 -18.81 -14.49
CA GLY A 335 -11.09 -19.28 -15.86
C GLY A 335 -10.66 -18.20 -16.84
N TRP A 336 -9.84 -17.23 -16.41
CA TRP A 336 -9.19 -16.28 -17.31
C TRP A 336 -8.28 -17.00 -18.31
N LYS A 337 -8.11 -16.43 -19.50
CA LYS A 337 -7.18 -16.97 -20.50
C LYS A 337 -5.74 -16.79 -20.02
N ARG A 338 -4.97 -17.88 -19.99
CA ARG A 338 -3.53 -17.84 -19.67
C ARG A 338 -2.76 -17.15 -20.80
N PRO A 339 -1.76 -16.31 -20.50
CA PRO A 339 -0.95 -15.66 -21.52
C PRO A 339 0.05 -16.65 -22.12
N GLU A 340 0.05 -16.77 -23.45
CA GLU A 340 0.91 -17.68 -24.19
C GLU A 340 2.21 -16.96 -24.61
N ILE A 341 3.03 -16.55 -23.65
CA ILE A 341 4.22 -15.69 -23.89
C ILE A 341 5.56 -16.43 -23.87
N GLU A 342 5.59 -17.75 -23.77
CA GLU A 342 6.86 -18.51 -23.65
C GLU A 342 7.77 -18.29 -24.86
N HIS A 343 7.19 -18.14 -26.06
CA HIS A 343 7.92 -17.85 -27.29
C HIS A 343 8.64 -16.48 -27.28
N LEU A 344 8.28 -15.59 -26.36
CA LEU A 344 8.92 -14.27 -26.18
C LEU A 344 9.98 -14.28 -25.07
N LYS A 345 10.17 -15.40 -24.36
CA LYS A 345 11.00 -15.44 -23.14
C LYS A 345 12.42 -14.96 -23.40
N ASP A 346 13.11 -15.52 -24.39
CA ASP A 346 14.50 -15.17 -24.68
C ASP A 346 14.64 -13.68 -25.03
N TYR A 347 13.76 -13.17 -25.90
CA TYR A 347 13.70 -11.74 -26.24
C TYR A 347 13.52 -10.86 -25.00
N ILE A 348 12.53 -11.19 -24.16
CA ILE A 348 12.20 -10.40 -22.96
C ILE A 348 13.35 -10.45 -21.95
N MET A 349 14.01 -11.59 -21.78
CA MET A 349 15.15 -11.73 -20.86
C MET A 349 16.38 -10.95 -21.34
N ASP A 350 16.68 -10.97 -22.64
CA ASP A 350 17.79 -10.20 -23.22
C ASP A 350 17.53 -8.70 -23.11
N ARG A 351 16.31 -8.26 -23.43
CA ARG A 351 15.89 -6.86 -23.28
C ARG A 351 15.88 -6.41 -21.82
N TYR A 352 15.50 -7.28 -20.90
CA TYR A 352 15.61 -6.99 -19.47
C TYR A 352 17.05 -6.72 -19.06
N GLU A 353 18.01 -7.55 -19.49
CA GLU A 353 19.41 -7.32 -19.17
C GLU A 353 19.94 -6.00 -19.74
N GLU A 354 19.61 -5.69 -20.99
CA GLU A 354 20.02 -4.45 -21.65
C GLU A 354 19.46 -3.22 -20.93
N THR A 355 18.16 -3.20 -20.69
CA THR A 355 17.47 -2.09 -20.02
C THR A 355 17.90 -1.93 -18.57
N GLN A 356 18.12 -3.03 -17.84
CA GLN A 356 18.66 -3.00 -16.49
C GLN A 356 20.08 -2.46 -16.46
N LYS A 357 20.97 -2.89 -17.37
CA LYS A 357 22.34 -2.35 -17.48
C LYS A 357 22.31 -0.83 -17.65
N VAL A 358 21.42 -0.32 -18.49
CA VAL A 358 21.24 1.12 -18.68
C VAL A 358 20.74 1.81 -17.41
N TYR A 359 19.72 1.27 -16.74
CA TYR A 359 19.21 1.83 -15.47
C TYR A 359 20.30 1.95 -14.39
N GLU A 360 21.13 0.90 -14.24
CA GLU A 360 22.23 0.88 -13.28
C GLU A 360 23.27 2.00 -13.50
N THR A 361 23.40 2.54 -14.72
CA THR A 361 24.37 3.61 -15.01
C THR A 361 24.02 4.97 -14.42
N TYR A 362 22.74 5.22 -14.13
CA TYR A 362 22.27 6.54 -13.68
C TYR A 362 21.33 6.49 -12.47
N LYS A 363 20.95 5.30 -11.98
CA LYS A 363 20.09 5.21 -10.81
C LYS A 363 20.75 5.89 -9.60
N THR A 364 19.98 6.71 -8.91
CA THR A 364 20.41 7.38 -7.67
C THR A 364 19.96 6.64 -6.42
N ARG A 365 18.93 5.80 -6.55
CA ARG A 365 18.34 5.02 -5.45
C ARG A 365 18.98 3.63 -5.36
N LYS A 366 19.03 3.10 -4.14
CA LYS A 366 19.42 1.71 -3.89
C LYS A 366 18.39 0.70 -4.40
N SER A 367 17.10 1.09 -4.43
CA SER A 367 15.99 0.24 -4.88
C SER A 367 16.04 -0.04 -6.38
N CYS A 368 15.66 -1.24 -6.78
CA CYS A 368 15.45 -1.58 -8.19
C CYS A 368 14.12 -1.00 -8.70
N LEU A 369 13.94 -0.96 -10.02
CA LEU A 369 12.63 -0.69 -10.61
C LEU A 369 11.62 -1.77 -10.22
N ASN A 370 10.33 -1.42 -10.24
CA ASN A 370 9.27 -2.39 -10.01
C ASN A 370 9.31 -3.45 -11.11
N VAL A 371 9.56 -4.70 -10.72
CA VAL A 371 9.78 -5.83 -11.62
C VAL A 371 8.55 -6.15 -12.50
N TYR A 372 7.34 -5.97 -11.96
CA TYR A 372 6.09 -6.19 -12.70
C TYR A 372 5.86 -5.10 -13.75
N LEU A 373 6.15 -3.85 -13.41
CA LEU A 373 6.07 -2.73 -14.35
C LEU A 373 7.12 -2.84 -15.46
N HIS A 374 8.31 -3.34 -15.14
CA HIS A 374 9.35 -3.63 -16.13
C HIS A 374 8.91 -4.74 -17.09
N LEU A 375 8.31 -5.83 -16.57
CA LEU A 375 7.75 -6.89 -17.39
C LEU A 375 6.63 -6.37 -18.31
N TYR A 376 5.74 -5.51 -17.80
CA TYR A 376 4.72 -4.86 -18.62
C TYR A 376 5.34 -4.10 -19.80
N GLN A 377 6.31 -3.22 -19.55
CA GLN A 377 6.96 -2.45 -20.63
C GLN A 377 7.64 -3.35 -21.66
N LEU A 378 8.29 -4.43 -21.23
CA LEU A 378 8.97 -5.35 -22.14
C LEU A 378 8.00 -6.20 -22.97
N LEU A 379 6.86 -6.60 -22.41
CA LEU A 379 5.80 -7.27 -23.16
C LEU A 379 5.23 -6.35 -24.25
N ARG A 380 5.05 -5.07 -23.92
CA ARG A 380 4.58 -4.07 -24.90
C ARG A 380 5.63 -3.77 -25.98
N ASP A 381 6.91 -3.74 -25.62
CA ASP A 381 8.03 -3.64 -26.56
C ASP A 381 8.04 -4.82 -27.56
N ALA A 382 7.69 -6.02 -27.08
CA ALA A 382 7.50 -7.23 -27.88
C ALA A 382 6.15 -7.30 -28.63
N ASP A 383 5.40 -6.20 -28.68
CA ASP A 383 4.07 -6.08 -29.29
C ASP A 383 3.02 -7.08 -28.72
N TYR A 384 3.21 -7.54 -27.47
CA TYR A 384 2.23 -8.39 -26.80
C TYR A 384 1.05 -7.56 -26.23
N PRO A 385 -0.21 -7.96 -26.46
CA PRO A 385 -1.37 -7.27 -25.92
C PRO A 385 -1.56 -7.60 -24.43
N CYS A 386 -1.19 -6.67 -23.56
CA CYS A 386 -1.43 -6.74 -22.12
C CYS A 386 -1.84 -5.38 -21.56
N GLU A 387 -2.52 -5.38 -20.42
CA GLU A 387 -2.98 -4.17 -19.74
C GLU A 387 -2.24 -3.95 -18.42
N LEU A 388 -2.17 -2.70 -17.97
CA LEU A 388 -1.49 -2.37 -16.72
C LEU A 388 -2.14 -3.06 -15.52
N GLU A 389 -3.46 -3.26 -15.57
CA GLU A 389 -4.27 -3.93 -14.55
C GLU A 389 -3.97 -5.43 -14.42
N ASP A 390 -3.23 -6.02 -15.36
CA ASP A 390 -2.77 -7.42 -15.30
C ASP A 390 -1.57 -7.60 -14.37
N PHE A 391 -1.00 -6.50 -13.87
CA PHE A 391 0.24 -6.48 -13.12
C PHE A 391 0.02 -5.93 -11.70
N LYS A 392 0.77 -6.46 -10.74
CA LYS A 392 0.78 -5.97 -9.35
C LYS A 392 1.66 -4.70 -9.26
N ILE A 393 1.10 -3.58 -9.67
CA ILE A 393 1.80 -2.28 -9.69
C ILE A 393 1.21 -1.36 -8.63
N LEU A 394 2.09 -0.67 -7.89
CA LEU A 394 1.67 0.37 -6.94
C LEU A 394 1.14 1.57 -7.71
N THR A 395 -0.10 1.96 -7.43
CA THR A 395 -0.82 3.02 -8.16
C THR A 395 -0.70 4.40 -7.51
N THR A 396 0.33 4.66 -6.71
CA THR A 396 0.54 6.00 -6.15
C THR A 396 1.10 6.92 -7.23
N ASP A 397 0.56 8.15 -7.34
CA ASP A 397 0.95 9.12 -8.38
C ASP A 397 2.48 9.33 -8.44
N LYS A 398 3.12 9.46 -7.27
CA LYS A 398 4.58 9.63 -7.16
C LYS A 398 5.36 8.41 -7.67
N SER A 399 4.83 7.20 -7.47
CA SER A 399 5.47 5.96 -7.95
C SER A 399 5.37 5.87 -9.47
N ILE A 400 4.18 6.17 -10.00
CA ILE A 400 3.91 6.21 -11.44
C ILE A 400 4.79 7.25 -12.13
N GLU A 401 4.84 8.48 -11.62
CA GLU A 401 5.64 9.57 -12.16
C GLU A 401 7.12 9.19 -12.18
N TYR A 402 7.65 8.72 -11.04
CA TYR A 402 9.03 8.25 -10.94
C TYR A 402 9.34 7.18 -12.00
N HIS A 403 8.55 6.11 -12.07
CA HIS A 403 8.80 5.03 -13.00
C HIS A 403 8.66 5.47 -14.47
N THR A 404 7.70 6.35 -14.77
CA THR A 404 7.53 6.95 -16.09
C THR A 404 8.81 7.67 -16.52
N GLU A 405 9.38 8.51 -15.66
CA GLU A 405 10.65 9.19 -15.94
C GLU A 405 11.80 8.20 -16.15
N GLN A 406 11.91 7.16 -15.30
CA GLN A 406 12.97 6.17 -15.44
C GLN A 406 12.86 5.42 -16.78
N PHE A 407 11.66 4.99 -17.18
CA PHE A 407 11.46 4.26 -18.42
C PHE A 407 11.60 5.14 -19.68
N LYS A 408 11.32 6.45 -19.60
CA LYS A 408 11.65 7.41 -20.67
C LYS A 408 13.15 7.41 -20.97
N ILE A 409 13.99 7.54 -19.94
CA ILE A 409 15.45 7.53 -20.09
C ILE A 409 15.94 6.18 -20.64
N ILE A 410 15.38 5.06 -20.16
CA ILE A 410 15.71 3.72 -20.67
C ILE A 410 15.34 3.60 -22.15
N SER A 411 14.13 4.02 -22.52
CA SER A 411 13.61 3.97 -23.89
C SER A 411 14.51 4.77 -24.83
N GLU A 412 14.85 6.00 -24.47
CA GLU A 412 15.75 6.86 -25.27
C GLU A 412 17.13 6.23 -25.51
N LYS A 413 17.66 5.51 -24.52
CA LYS A 413 19.00 4.90 -24.60
C LYS A 413 19.04 3.52 -25.25
N THR A 414 17.94 2.77 -25.21
CA THR A 414 17.88 1.37 -25.69
C THR A 414 17.01 1.18 -26.93
N GLY A 415 16.33 2.23 -27.39
CA GLY A 415 15.34 2.15 -28.47
C GLY A 415 14.09 1.34 -28.12
N MET A 416 13.86 1.04 -26.83
CA MET A 416 12.64 0.34 -26.37
C MET A 416 11.40 1.16 -26.68
N LYS A 417 10.34 0.53 -27.22
CA LYS A 417 9.03 1.16 -27.33
C LYS A 417 8.48 1.41 -25.93
N LEU A 418 8.21 2.67 -25.62
CA LEU A 418 7.60 3.05 -24.35
C LEU A 418 6.08 2.98 -24.47
N SER A 419 5.43 2.24 -23.58
CA SER A 419 3.98 2.33 -23.41
C SER A 419 3.63 3.40 -22.39
N GLU A 420 2.60 4.19 -22.71
CA GLU A 420 2.01 5.16 -21.79
C GLU A 420 1.45 4.41 -20.57
N LEU A 421 1.76 4.93 -19.38
CA LEU A 421 1.22 4.38 -18.14
C LEU A 421 -0.16 4.95 -17.81
N TYR A 422 -0.53 6.10 -18.41
CA TYR A 422 -1.83 6.78 -18.30
C TYR A 422 -2.11 7.67 -19.50
#